data_AF-A0A2D4VHC6-F1
#
_entry.id   AF-A0A2D4VHC6-F1
#
_cell.length_a   1.000
_cell.length_b   1.000
_cell.length_c   1.000
_cell.angle_alpha   90.00
_cell.angle_beta   90.00
_cell.angle_gamma   90.00
#
_symmetry.space_group_name_H-M   'P 1'
#
loop_
_entity.id
_entity.type
_entity.pdbx_description
1 polymer ?
#
loop_
_entity_poly.entity_id
_entity_poly.type
_entity_poly.pdbx_seq_one_letter_code
_entity_poly.pdbx_strand_id
1 'polypeptide(L)'
;MSLSRSQIIEKRRALSIEPFRTLADVGFDGDWVSPYQISSCSPTGPVLVALHWLDEPSINEYRQILSELGYLPGIRFNNVLDLALGERGLLREDIYVTQAFHLVPAERSQAIAKSALVRSFEAVTIHELVGRKVIGLGAEAGRLCEAFGVEHVSVCHPSRRGFSNEQNAAEISAAFSRLGF
;
A
#
# COMPACT_ATOMS: atom_id res chain seq x y z
N MET A 1 19.96 11.10 -3.82
CA MET A 1 20.15 9.95 -4.73
C MET A 1 19.00 8.99 -4.54
N SER A 2 18.34 8.54 -5.61
CA SER A 2 17.29 7.51 -5.52
C SER A 2 17.93 6.14 -5.24
N LEU A 3 17.33 5.36 -4.34
CA LEU A 3 17.78 3.99 -4.07
C LEU A 3 17.32 3.05 -5.18
N SER A 4 18.09 1.99 -5.43
CA SER A 4 17.65 0.91 -6.29
C SER A 4 16.54 0.09 -5.62
N ARG A 5 15.73 -0.62 -6.42
CA ARG A 5 14.66 -1.49 -5.89
C ARG A 5 15.20 -2.51 -4.90
N SER A 6 16.33 -3.15 -5.20
CA SER A 6 16.97 -4.11 -4.28
C SER A 6 17.37 -3.46 -2.95
N GLN A 7 17.90 -2.22 -2.97
CA GLN A 7 18.23 -1.51 -1.74
C GLN A 7 16.99 -1.18 -0.89
N ILE A 8 15.85 -0.89 -1.52
CA ILE A 8 14.58 -0.64 -0.81
C ILE A 8 14.05 -1.94 -0.20
N ILE A 9 14.15 -3.06 -0.92
CA ILE A 9 13.80 -4.40 -0.38
C ILE A 9 14.65 -4.73 0.84
N GLU A 10 15.96 -4.48 0.79
CA GLU A 10 16.83 -4.70 1.95
C GLU A 10 16.47 -3.79 3.13
N LYS A 11 16.07 -2.54 2.89
CA LYS A 11 15.55 -1.65 3.94
C LYS A 11 14.28 -2.19 4.58
N ARG A 12 13.35 -2.74 3.79
CA ARG A 12 12.16 -3.43 4.31
C ARG A 12 12.55 -4.64 5.16
N ARG A 13 13.44 -5.50 4.67
CA ARG A 13 13.90 -6.69 5.39
C ARG A 13 14.59 -6.34 6.72
N ALA A 14 15.31 -5.22 6.76
CA ALA A 14 15.99 -4.73 7.95
C ALA A 14 15.06 -3.96 8.92
N LEU A 15 13.83 -3.61 8.52
CA LEU A 15 12.90 -2.89 9.37
C LEU A 15 12.44 -3.77 10.53
N SER A 16 12.62 -3.28 11.76
CA SER A 16 12.14 -3.94 12.98
C SER A 16 11.49 -2.94 13.92
N ILE A 17 10.23 -3.21 14.29
CA ILE A 17 9.45 -2.43 15.24
C ILE A 17 8.57 -3.40 16.03
N GLU A 18 8.89 -3.61 17.29
CA GLU A 18 8.07 -4.44 18.19
C GLU A 18 6.66 -3.82 18.41
N PRO A 19 5.61 -4.65 18.55
CA PRO A 19 5.59 -6.12 18.55
C PRO A 19 5.29 -6.73 17.16
N PHE A 20 5.56 -5.99 16.07
CA PHE A 20 5.16 -6.39 14.73
C PHE A 20 6.20 -7.28 14.06
N ARG A 21 5.72 -8.26 13.28
CA ARG A 21 6.57 -9.22 12.57
C ARG A 21 6.88 -8.75 11.16
N THR A 22 8.02 -9.15 10.62
CA THR A 22 8.33 -8.94 9.19
C THR A 22 7.58 -9.93 8.32
N LEU A 23 7.56 -9.68 7.00
CA LEU A 23 7.09 -10.67 6.03
C LEU A 23 7.90 -11.98 6.08
N ALA A 24 9.21 -11.89 6.36
CA ALA A 24 10.07 -13.06 6.51
C ALA A 24 9.70 -13.88 7.75
N ASP A 25 9.42 -13.23 8.87
CA ASP A 25 9.01 -13.91 10.10
C ASP A 25 7.73 -14.71 9.92
N VAL A 26 6.79 -14.23 9.11
CA VAL A 26 5.54 -14.94 8.80
C VAL A 26 5.67 -15.86 7.58
N GLY A 27 6.86 -16.03 6.99
CA GLY A 27 7.12 -16.92 5.85
C GLY A 27 6.48 -16.46 4.54
N PHE A 28 6.48 -15.14 4.28
CA PHE A 28 5.93 -14.51 3.08
C PHE A 28 6.91 -13.47 2.48
N ASP A 29 8.21 -13.72 2.56
CA ASP A 29 9.22 -12.83 1.97
C ASP A 29 9.35 -13.00 0.45
N GLY A 30 9.71 -11.94 -0.26
CA GLY A 30 9.99 -12.00 -1.69
C GLY A 30 10.67 -10.73 -2.24
N ASP A 31 10.90 -10.70 -3.55
CA ASP A 31 11.65 -9.66 -4.27
C ASP A 31 10.79 -8.43 -4.62
N TRP A 32 10.02 -8.00 -3.63
CA TRP A 32 9.14 -6.85 -3.66
C TRP A 32 9.20 -6.12 -2.33
N VAL A 33 8.83 -4.83 -2.36
CA VAL A 33 8.72 -4.01 -1.14
C VAL A 33 7.36 -4.24 -0.49
N SER A 34 6.31 -4.38 -1.30
CA SER A 34 4.96 -4.71 -0.85
C SER A 34 4.45 -5.90 -1.64
N PRO A 35 3.81 -6.90 -1.02
CA PRO A 35 3.25 -8.04 -1.76
C PRO A 35 2.31 -7.65 -2.89
N TYR A 36 1.59 -6.52 -2.78
CA TYR A 36 0.80 -5.97 -3.87
C TYR A 36 1.59 -5.82 -5.19
N GLN A 37 2.91 -5.65 -5.14
CA GLN A 37 3.79 -5.49 -6.30
C GLN A 37 3.97 -6.77 -7.12
N ILE A 38 3.38 -7.90 -6.70
CA ILE A 38 3.21 -9.06 -7.57
C ILE A 38 2.33 -8.68 -8.79
N SER A 39 1.24 -7.94 -8.57
CA SER A 39 0.33 -7.50 -9.65
C SER A 39 0.34 -5.98 -9.89
N SER A 40 0.88 -5.18 -8.98
CA SER A 40 0.87 -3.71 -9.04
C SER A 40 2.26 -3.13 -8.83
N CYS A 41 3.14 -3.32 -9.82
CA CYS A 41 4.52 -2.86 -9.81
C CYS A 41 4.88 -1.88 -10.95
N SER A 42 3.92 -1.11 -11.45
CA SER A 42 4.17 -0.16 -12.55
C SER A 42 5.35 0.79 -12.27
N PRO A 43 6.34 0.89 -13.16
CA PRO A 43 7.47 1.82 -12.96
C PRO A 43 7.08 3.27 -13.23
N THR A 44 6.02 3.51 -13.99
CA THR A 44 5.61 4.85 -14.48
C THR A 44 4.21 5.24 -14.01
N GLY A 45 3.41 4.28 -13.57
CA GLY A 45 2.07 4.49 -13.05
C GLY A 45 2.01 5.27 -11.73
N PRO A 46 0.79 5.66 -11.31
CA PRO A 46 0.58 6.30 -10.03
C PRO A 46 0.96 5.36 -8.89
N VAL A 47 1.55 5.91 -7.84
CA VAL A 47 1.88 5.18 -6.61
C VAL A 47 0.75 5.36 -5.60
N LEU A 48 0.12 4.28 -5.19
CA LEU A 48 -0.87 4.26 -4.12
C LEU A 48 -0.21 3.83 -2.82
N VAL A 49 -0.38 4.65 -1.78
CA VAL A 49 0.13 4.34 -0.43
C VAL A 49 -1.03 3.87 0.44
N ALA A 50 -1.12 2.56 0.66
CA ALA A 50 -2.03 1.95 1.63
C ALA A 50 -1.50 2.09 3.06
N LEU A 51 -2.32 1.80 4.08
CA LEU A 51 -1.85 1.83 5.47
C LEU A 51 -0.87 0.67 5.75
N HIS A 52 -1.35 -0.56 5.62
CA HIS A 52 -0.60 -1.81 5.74
C HIS A 52 -1.27 -2.87 4.83
N TRP A 53 -0.65 -4.03 4.67
CA TRP A 53 -1.18 -5.10 3.80
C TRP A 53 -2.30 -5.92 4.45
N LEU A 54 -1.95 -6.89 5.29
CA LEU A 54 -2.84 -7.86 5.93
C LEU A 54 -2.27 -8.26 7.30
N ASP A 55 -3.13 -8.77 8.17
CA ASP A 55 -2.74 -9.41 9.43
C ASP A 55 -2.22 -10.84 9.22
N GLU A 56 -1.46 -11.34 10.19
CA GLU A 56 -0.84 -12.67 10.14
C GLU A 56 -1.87 -13.81 9.93
N PRO A 57 -3.02 -13.86 10.62
CA PRO A 57 -4.04 -14.88 10.35
C PRO A 57 -4.50 -14.91 8.88
N SER A 58 -4.77 -13.74 8.30
CA SER A 58 -5.17 -13.63 6.89
C SER A 58 -4.07 -14.10 5.93
N ILE A 59 -2.81 -13.81 6.23
CA ILE A 59 -1.68 -14.28 5.43
C ILE A 59 -1.59 -15.82 5.45
N ASN A 60 -1.80 -16.42 6.62
CA ASN A 60 -1.73 -17.86 6.78
C ASN A 60 -2.91 -18.58 6.10
N GLU A 61 -4.12 -18.06 6.25
CA GLU A 61 -5.33 -18.64 5.67
C GLU A 61 -5.32 -18.59 4.13
N TYR A 62 -4.93 -17.46 3.55
CA TYR A 62 -5.03 -17.21 2.10
C TYR A 62 -3.70 -17.30 1.37
N ARG A 63 -2.70 -17.96 1.96
CA ARG A 63 -1.31 -17.98 1.47
C ARG A 63 -1.19 -18.26 -0.03
N GLN A 64 -1.90 -19.25 -0.55
CA GLN A 64 -1.81 -19.61 -1.97
C GLN A 64 -2.26 -18.45 -2.87
N ILE A 65 -3.42 -17.87 -2.61
CA ILE A 65 -3.97 -16.74 -3.37
C ILE A 65 -3.03 -15.54 -3.29
N LEU A 66 -2.51 -15.26 -2.10
CA LEU A 66 -1.59 -14.14 -1.89
C LEU A 66 -0.27 -14.34 -2.62
N SER A 67 0.26 -15.57 -2.70
CA SER A 67 1.50 -15.85 -3.44
C SER A 67 1.34 -15.66 -4.94
N GLU A 68 0.14 -15.86 -5.47
CA GLU A 68 -0.17 -15.69 -6.89
C GLU A 68 -0.48 -14.23 -7.26
N LEU A 69 -1.22 -13.52 -6.40
CA LEU A 69 -1.77 -12.19 -6.72
C LEU A 69 -1.13 -11.04 -5.92
N GLY A 70 -0.55 -11.33 -4.76
CA GLY A 70 -0.04 -10.29 -3.84
C GLY A 70 -1.12 -9.52 -3.08
N TYR A 71 -2.39 -9.80 -3.33
CA TYR A 71 -3.53 -9.21 -2.62
C TYR A 71 -4.66 -10.23 -2.50
N LEU A 72 -5.59 -9.98 -1.58
CA LEU A 72 -6.77 -10.82 -1.41
C LEU A 72 -7.95 -10.25 -2.20
N PRO A 73 -8.42 -10.91 -3.28
CA PRO A 73 -9.64 -10.49 -3.98
C PRO A 73 -10.87 -10.60 -3.08
N GLY A 74 -11.94 -9.87 -3.42
CA GLY A 74 -13.22 -9.97 -2.72
C GLY A 74 -13.31 -9.18 -1.42
N ILE A 75 -12.19 -8.81 -0.78
CA ILE A 75 -12.25 -7.87 0.34
C ILE A 75 -12.58 -6.47 -0.17
N ARG A 76 -13.31 -5.72 0.67
CA ARG A 76 -13.78 -4.38 0.33
C ARG A 76 -12.68 -3.46 -0.20
N PHE A 77 -11.48 -3.49 0.41
CA PHE A 77 -10.35 -2.68 -0.02
C PHE A 77 -10.04 -2.89 -1.50
N ASN A 78 -9.90 -4.15 -1.91
CA ASN A 78 -9.50 -4.51 -3.26
C ASN A 78 -10.65 -4.33 -4.25
N ASN A 79 -11.89 -4.65 -3.89
CA ASN A 79 -13.03 -4.40 -4.77
C ASN A 79 -13.20 -2.91 -5.11
N VAL A 80 -13.03 -2.02 -4.13
CA VAL A 80 -13.10 -0.56 -4.35
C VAL A 80 -11.95 -0.09 -5.25
N LEU A 81 -10.75 -0.61 -5.05
CA LEU A 81 -9.61 -0.29 -5.90
C LEU A 81 -9.82 -0.79 -7.33
N ASP A 82 -10.30 -2.02 -7.51
CA ASP A 82 -10.61 -2.58 -8.83
C ASP A 82 -11.69 -1.78 -9.56
N LEU A 83 -12.73 -1.34 -8.86
CA LEU A 83 -13.76 -0.45 -9.42
C LEU A 83 -13.17 0.88 -9.87
N ALA A 84 -12.34 1.53 -9.03
CA ALA A 84 -11.72 2.81 -9.35
C ALA A 84 -10.79 2.72 -10.57
N LEU A 85 -10.06 1.60 -10.71
CA LEU A 85 -9.22 1.33 -11.87
C LEU A 85 -10.07 1.10 -13.12
N GLY A 86 -11.13 0.31 -13.02
CA GLY A 86 -12.06 0.02 -14.11
C GLY A 86 -12.73 1.26 -14.69
N GLU A 87 -13.10 2.24 -13.84
CA GLU A 87 -13.66 3.53 -14.29
C GLU A 87 -12.69 4.35 -15.19
N ARG A 88 -11.39 4.08 -15.08
CA ARG A 88 -10.33 4.72 -15.86
C ARG A 88 -9.79 3.83 -16.99
N GLY A 89 -10.31 2.61 -17.12
CA GLY A 89 -9.76 1.61 -18.03
C GLY A 89 -8.34 1.15 -17.66
N LEU A 90 -7.95 1.32 -16.40
CA LEU A 90 -6.65 0.90 -15.87
C LEU A 90 -6.74 -0.53 -15.33
N LEU A 91 -5.61 -1.22 -15.37
CA LEU A 91 -5.39 -2.52 -14.76
C LEU A 91 -4.50 -2.40 -13.52
N ARG A 92 -4.41 -3.48 -12.75
CA ARG A 92 -3.51 -3.55 -11.58
C ARG A 92 -2.05 -3.32 -11.97
N GLU A 93 -1.63 -3.78 -13.15
CA GLU A 93 -0.27 -3.63 -13.68
C GLU A 93 0.08 -2.18 -14.07
N ASP A 94 -0.93 -1.34 -14.28
CA ASP A 94 -0.75 0.08 -14.61
C ASP A 94 -0.45 0.94 -13.39
N ILE A 95 -0.58 0.39 -12.18
CA ILE A 95 -0.36 1.10 -10.92
C ILE A 95 0.78 0.49 -10.11
N TYR A 96 1.29 1.26 -9.16
CA TYR A 96 2.23 0.81 -8.15
C TYR A 96 1.58 0.90 -6.78
N VAL A 97 1.61 -0.17 -5.98
CA VAL A 97 1.01 -0.14 -4.63
C VAL A 97 2.09 -0.42 -3.58
N THR A 98 2.21 0.49 -2.62
CA THR A 98 3.04 0.35 -1.43
C THR A 98 2.26 0.66 -0.16
N GLN A 99 2.93 0.69 0.99
CA GLN A 99 2.36 0.78 2.32
C GLN A 99 3.02 1.90 3.12
N ALA A 100 2.29 2.49 4.06
CA ALA A 100 2.86 3.37 5.07
C ALA A 100 3.55 2.57 6.19
N PHE A 101 3.05 1.37 6.48
CA PHE A 101 3.58 0.45 7.47
C PHE A 101 3.88 -0.91 6.83
N HIS A 102 5.14 -1.35 6.88
CA HIS A 102 5.64 -2.52 6.14
C HIS A 102 5.78 -3.79 7.00
N LEU A 103 5.35 -3.76 8.26
CA LEU A 103 5.33 -4.93 9.14
C LEU A 103 3.91 -5.49 9.26
N VAL A 104 3.81 -6.73 9.71
CA VAL A 104 2.61 -7.53 9.79
C VAL A 104 1.98 -7.39 11.18
N PRO A 105 0.73 -6.89 11.26
CA PRO A 105 -0.06 -6.97 12.48
C PRO A 105 -0.37 -8.41 12.90
N ALA A 106 -0.36 -8.68 14.20
CA ALA A 106 -0.72 -9.98 14.77
C ALA A 106 -2.22 -10.30 14.60
N GLU A 107 -3.06 -9.26 14.53
CA GLU A 107 -4.50 -9.40 14.39
C GLU A 107 -5.10 -8.33 13.47
N ARG A 108 -6.28 -8.63 12.94
CA ARG A 108 -7.01 -7.72 12.06
C ARG A 108 -7.39 -6.44 12.81
N SER A 109 -7.07 -5.30 12.22
CA SER A 109 -7.33 -3.96 12.80
C SER A 109 -6.55 -3.65 14.08
N GLN A 110 -5.45 -4.36 14.35
CA GLN A 110 -4.52 -3.99 15.43
C GLN A 110 -4.11 -2.52 15.28
N ALA A 111 -4.16 -1.76 16.37
CA ALA A 111 -3.74 -0.37 16.36
C ALA A 111 -2.23 -0.27 16.14
N ILE A 112 -1.83 0.52 15.15
CA ILE A 112 -0.42 0.84 14.89
C ILE A 112 -0.14 2.23 15.47
N ALA A 113 0.84 2.32 16.37
CA ALA A 113 1.23 3.59 16.95
C ALA A 113 1.74 4.57 15.88
N LYS A 114 1.42 5.87 16.02
CA LYS A 114 1.87 6.91 15.07
C LYS A 114 3.40 6.92 14.91
N SER A 115 4.14 6.70 15.99
CA SER A 115 5.61 6.60 15.94
C SER A 115 6.09 5.40 15.12
N ALA A 116 5.38 4.27 15.15
CA ALA A 116 5.70 3.09 14.34
C ALA A 116 5.42 3.35 12.85
N LEU A 117 4.31 4.04 12.54
CA LEU A 117 3.99 4.49 11.18
C LEU A 117 5.08 5.41 10.61
N VAL A 118 5.47 6.44 11.36
CA VAL A 118 6.54 7.38 10.96
C VAL A 118 7.85 6.63 10.71
N ARG A 119 8.27 5.76 11.64
CA ARG A 119 9.51 4.97 11.50
C ARG A 119 9.50 4.08 10.27
N SER A 120 8.38 3.39 10.01
CA SER A 120 8.26 2.53 8.83
C SER A 120 8.28 3.33 7.53
N PHE A 121 7.56 4.46 7.49
CA PHE A 121 7.46 5.30 6.31
C PHE A 121 8.81 5.92 5.93
N GLU A 122 9.53 6.44 6.93
CA GLU A 122 10.87 7.02 6.76
C GLU A 122 11.89 5.96 6.31
N ALA A 123 11.84 4.76 6.90
CA ALA A 123 12.81 3.71 6.62
C ALA A 123 12.69 3.15 5.20
N VAL A 124 11.46 3.08 4.66
CA VAL A 124 11.14 2.36 3.43
C VAL A 124 10.39 3.25 2.44
N THR A 125 9.15 3.64 2.76
CA THR A 125 8.19 4.20 1.80
C THR A 125 8.69 5.47 1.12
N ILE A 126 9.32 6.38 1.85
CA ILE A 126 9.82 7.65 1.27
C ILE A 126 10.74 7.41 0.07
N HIS A 127 11.49 6.31 0.05
CA HIS A 127 12.39 5.96 -1.05
C HIS A 127 11.66 5.45 -2.29
N GLU A 128 10.45 4.90 -2.16
CA GLU A 128 9.62 4.47 -3.29
C GLU A 128 8.88 5.64 -3.96
N LEU A 129 8.70 6.76 -3.24
CA LEU A 129 7.87 7.88 -3.70
C LEU A 129 8.65 8.96 -4.47
N VAL A 130 9.98 8.91 -4.48
CA VAL A 130 10.83 9.94 -5.08
C VAL A 130 10.51 10.12 -6.57
N GLY A 131 10.03 11.30 -6.95
CA GLY A 131 9.70 11.65 -8.34
C GLY A 131 8.46 10.96 -8.89
N ARG A 132 7.63 10.34 -8.03
CA ARG A 132 6.42 9.63 -8.43
C ARG A 132 5.18 10.50 -8.21
N LYS A 133 4.12 10.22 -8.97
CA LYS A 133 2.78 10.78 -8.73
C LYS A 133 2.08 9.93 -7.67
N VAL A 134 1.83 10.50 -6.49
CA VAL A 134 1.40 9.74 -5.31
C VAL A 134 -0.07 9.98 -4.96
N ILE A 135 -0.77 8.90 -4.61
CA ILE A 135 -2.12 8.92 -4.02
C ILE A 135 -2.05 8.29 -2.62
N GLY A 136 -2.38 9.07 -1.59
CA GLY A 136 -2.45 8.60 -0.22
C GLY A 136 -3.83 8.04 0.09
N LEU A 137 -3.93 6.74 0.38
CA LEU A 137 -5.19 6.05 0.66
C LEU A 137 -5.57 6.17 2.14
N GLY A 138 -6.38 7.18 2.46
CA GLY A 138 -6.85 7.46 3.82
C GLY A 138 -5.97 8.45 4.58
N ALA A 139 -6.48 8.87 5.74
CA ALA A 139 -5.96 10.00 6.48
C ALA A 139 -4.53 9.82 7.04
N GLU A 140 -4.11 8.60 7.37
CA GLU A 140 -2.75 8.35 7.86
C GLU A 140 -1.72 8.38 6.73
N ALA A 141 -2.02 7.76 5.58
CA ALA A 141 -1.13 7.79 4.42
C ALA A 141 -0.93 9.23 3.91
N GLY A 142 -2.01 10.01 3.82
CA GLY A 142 -1.94 11.43 3.48
C GLY A 142 -1.09 12.24 4.45
N ARG A 143 -1.34 12.10 5.76
CA ARG A 143 -0.56 12.80 6.79
C ARG A 143 0.93 12.47 6.77
N LEU A 144 1.30 11.23 6.50
CA LEU A 144 2.72 10.85 6.37
C LEU A 144 3.33 11.44 5.10
N CYS A 145 2.63 11.39 3.97
CA CYS A 145 3.11 12.05 2.75
C CYS A 145 3.35 13.54 3.00
N GLU A 146 2.42 14.23 3.67
CA GLU A 146 2.57 15.64 4.04
C GLU A 146 3.75 15.88 5.00
N ALA A 147 3.86 15.07 6.06
CA ALA A 147 4.93 15.21 7.07
C ALA A 147 6.33 15.02 6.48
N PHE A 148 6.47 14.22 5.42
CA PHE A 148 7.73 13.97 4.74
C PHE A 148 7.90 14.79 3.44
N GLY A 149 7.03 15.77 3.19
CA GLY A 149 7.15 16.68 2.04
C GLY A 149 6.94 16.02 0.68
N VAL A 150 6.17 14.93 0.64
CA VAL A 150 5.82 14.22 -0.60
C VAL A 150 4.60 14.87 -1.23
N GLU A 151 4.74 15.36 -2.47
CA GLU A 151 3.61 15.82 -3.27
C GLU A 151 2.67 14.66 -3.56
N HIS A 152 1.40 14.79 -3.15
CA HIS A 152 0.42 13.72 -3.25
C HIS A 152 -1.01 14.24 -3.35
N VAL A 153 -1.93 13.37 -3.77
CA VAL A 153 -3.38 13.55 -3.62
C VAL A 153 -3.87 12.65 -2.50
N SER A 154 -4.42 13.23 -1.44
CA SER A 154 -5.08 12.48 -0.36
C SER A 154 -6.52 12.13 -0.76
N VAL A 155 -6.89 10.87 -0.57
CA VAL A 155 -8.25 10.36 -0.79
C VAL A 155 -8.72 9.52 0.38
N CYS A 156 -9.98 9.09 0.34
CA CYS A 156 -10.53 8.17 1.31
C CYS A 156 -9.77 6.83 1.36
N HIS A 157 -9.85 6.18 2.52
CA HIS A 157 -9.44 4.79 2.60
C HIS A 157 -10.45 3.93 1.81
N PRO A 158 -10.03 2.98 0.95
CA PRO A 158 -10.96 2.16 0.15
C PRO A 158 -12.04 1.48 0.98
N SER A 159 -11.70 1.01 2.18
CA SER A 159 -12.65 0.41 3.15
C SER A 159 -13.39 1.42 4.06
N ARG A 160 -13.41 2.73 3.76
CA ARG A 160 -14.08 3.76 4.58
C ARG A 160 -15.54 3.37 4.83
N ARG A 161 -15.95 3.38 6.10
CA ARG A 161 -17.33 3.06 6.52
C ARG A 161 -18.28 4.23 6.24
N GLY A 162 -19.58 3.94 6.10
CA GLY A 162 -20.61 4.97 5.88
C GLY A 162 -20.81 5.43 4.43
N PHE A 163 -20.06 4.85 3.48
CA PHE A 163 -20.16 5.11 2.05
C PHE A 163 -20.25 3.79 1.29
N SER A 164 -20.79 3.78 0.07
CA SER A 164 -20.80 2.62 -0.81
C SER A 164 -19.40 2.36 -1.41
N ASN A 165 -19.24 1.22 -2.10
CA ASN A 165 -17.97 0.95 -2.79
C ASN A 165 -17.77 1.89 -3.97
N GLU A 166 -18.83 2.20 -4.71
CA GLU A 166 -18.87 3.09 -5.85
C GLU A 166 -18.51 4.52 -5.44
N GLN A 167 -19.03 4.99 -4.30
CA GLN A 167 -18.68 6.32 -3.78
C GLN A 167 -17.19 6.44 -3.42
N ASN A 168 -16.62 5.42 -2.78
CA ASN A 168 -15.20 5.42 -2.47
C ASN A 168 -14.35 5.26 -3.75
N ALA A 169 -14.80 4.44 -4.70
CA ALA A 169 -14.11 4.22 -5.97
C ALA A 169 -14.06 5.50 -6.82
N ALA A 170 -15.19 6.22 -6.93
CA ALA A 170 -15.27 7.49 -7.66
C ALA A 170 -14.30 8.55 -7.10
N GLU A 171 -14.12 8.60 -5.78
CA GLU A 171 -13.16 9.52 -5.15
C GLU A 171 -11.71 9.18 -5.54
N ILE A 172 -11.35 7.90 -5.58
CA ILE A 172 -10.02 7.42 -6.00
C ILE A 172 -9.82 7.64 -7.51
N SER A 173 -10.85 7.35 -8.32
CA SER A 173 -10.88 7.55 -9.77
C SER A 173 -10.66 9.02 -10.17
N ALA A 174 -11.25 9.95 -9.40
CA ALA A 174 -11.02 11.39 -9.57
C ALA A 174 -9.55 11.78 -9.30
N ALA A 175 -8.88 11.11 -8.35
CA ALA A 175 -7.46 11.34 -8.08
C ALA A 175 -6.55 10.85 -9.21
N PHE A 176 -6.86 9.70 -9.83
CA PHE A 176 -6.18 9.26 -11.05
C PHE A 176 -6.30 10.31 -12.15
N SER A 177 -7.53 10.79 -12.41
CA SER A 177 -7.79 11.83 -13.43
C SER A 177 -6.99 13.11 -13.15
N ARG A 178 -6.95 13.57 -11.89
CA ARG A 178 -6.19 14.77 -11.48
C ARG A 178 -4.69 14.62 -11.74
N LEU A 179 -4.17 13.41 -11.63
CA LEU A 179 -2.76 13.09 -11.88
C LEU A 179 -2.49 12.75 -13.35
N GLY A 180 -3.51 12.76 -14.21
CA GLY A 180 -3.40 12.49 -15.65
C GLY A 180 -3.32 11.01 -15.99
N PHE A 181 -3.97 10.15 -15.19
CA PHE A 181 -4.16 8.72 -15.44
C PHE A 181 -5.64 8.41 -15.72
#